data_AF-A0A4Y2LJA5-F1
#
_entry.id   AF-A0A4Y2LJA5-F1
#
_cell.length_a   1.000
_cell.length_b   1.000
_cell.length_c   1.000
_cell.angle_alpha   90.00
_cell.angle_beta   90.00
_cell.angle_gamma   90.00
#
_symmetry.space_group_name_H-M   'P 1'
#
loop_
_entity.id
_entity.type
_entity.pdbx_description
1 polymer ?
#
loop_
_entity_poly.entity_id
_entity_poly.type
_entity_poly.pdbx_seq_one_letter_code
_entity_poly.pdbx_strand_id
1 'polypeptide(L)'
;TEWKIPVILSKPRQDVDKKKAKCTVLDVMFHPKAIELALKNSRFKGVVEDTARTTVREQFGIVPSSQTALYPKMKYKGNAPPVVLRKSLQSKKEEYV
;
A
#
# COMPACT_ATOMS: atom_id res chain seq x y z
N THR A 1 9.37 20.92 -7.80
CA THR A 1 8.07 20.29 -7.50
C THR A 1 8.27 18.79 -7.44
N GLU A 2 8.11 18.18 -6.26
CA GLU A 2 8.21 16.74 -6.07
C GLU A 2 6.84 16.11 -6.32
N TRP A 3 6.74 15.18 -7.28
CA TRP A 3 5.49 14.46 -7.56
C TRP A 3 5.38 13.23 -6.66
N LYS A 4 4.23 13.02 -6.01
CA LYS A 4 3.98 11.87 -5.12
C LYS A 4 2.72 11.12 -5.51
N ILE A 5 2.74 9.80 -5.38
CA ILE A 5 1.56 8.94 -5.56
C ILE A 5 0.82 8.89 -4.22
N PRO A 6 -0.47 9.25 -4.16
CA PRO A 6 -1.27 9.09 -2.95
C PRO A 6 -1.34 7.62 -2.52
N VAL A 7 -1.13 7.39 -1.23
CA VAL A 7 -1.09 6.06 -0.63
C VAL A 7 -1.91 6.03 0.65
N ILE A 8 -2.60 4.92 0.89
CA ILE A 8 -3.35 4.65 2.12
C ILE A 8 -2.75 3.41 2.78
N LEU A 9 -2.40 3.51 4.07
CA LEU A 9 -1.88 2.39 4.84
C LEU A 9 -2.95 1.83 5.76
N SER A 10 -3.04 0.50 5.84
CA SER A 10 -3.76 -0.18 6.91
C SER A 10 -2.96 -0.19 8.20
N LYS A 11 -3.62 -0.49 9.33
CA LYS A 11 -2.93 -0.71 10.59
C LYS A 11 -2.04 -1.97 10.49
N PRO A 12 -0.83 -1.96 11.09
CA PRO A 12 -0.02 -3.16 11.16
C PRO A 12 -0.76 -4.30 11.86
N ARG A 13 -0.72 -5.51 11.28
CA ARG A 13 -1.32 -6.72 11.87
C ARG A 13 -0.26 -7.79 12.10
N GLN A 14 -0.43 -8.58 13.16
CA GLN A 14 0.41 -9.75 13.42
C GLN A 14 -0.15 -10.98 12.70
N ASP A 15 0.72 -11.77 12.10
CA ASP A 15 0.40 -13.02 11.37
C ASP A 15 1.56 -14.02 11.56
N VAL A 16 1.43 -15.23 11.02
CA VAL A 16 2.48 -16.26 11.00
C VAL A 16 2.88 -16.60 9.58
N ASP A 17 4.17 -16.79 9.35
CA ASP A 17 4.70 -17.23 8.06
C ASP A 17 4.57 -18.75 7.86
N LYS A 18 5.07 -19.27 6.73
CA LYS A 18 5.06 -20.73 6.46
C LYS A 18 5.92 -21.55 7.44
N LYS A 19 6.87 -20.91 8.14
CA LYS A 19 7.73 -21.51 9.16
C LYS A 19 7.16 -21.34 10.57
N LYS A 20 5.92 -20.87 10.71
CA LYS A 20 5.25 -20.55 11.98
C LYS A 20 5.94 -19.44 12.78
N ALA A 21 6.80 -18.63 12.15
CA ALA A 21 7.39 -17.46 12.77
C ALA A 21 6.41 -16.27 12.71
N LYS A 22 6.38 -15.46 13.77
CA LYS A 22 5.58 -14.23 13.81
C LYS A 22 6.08 -13.25 12.75
N CYS A 23 5.18 -12.66 11.99
CA CYS A 23 5.46 -11.61 11.02
C CYS A 23 4.43 -10.49 11.14
N THR A 24 4.85 -9.26 10.81
CA THR A 24 3.95 -8.11 10.71
C THR A 24 3.55 -7.91 9.26
N VAL A 25 2.26 -7.74 9.02
CA VAL A 25 1.70 -7.52 7.69
C VAL A 25 1.06 -6.15 7.65
N LEU A 26 1.25 -5.44 6.54
CA LEU A 26 0.63 -4.16 6.25
C LEU A 26 0.01 -4.22 4.86
N ASP A 27 -1.12 -3.55 4.69
CA ASP A 27 -1.71 -3.33 3.37
C ASP A 27 -1.41 -1.91 2.93
N VAL A 28 -0.79 -1.79 1.76
CA VAL A 28 -0.49 -0.52 1.11
C VAL A 28 -1.42 -0.39 -0.08
N MET A 29 -2.27 0.63 -0.08
CA MET A 29 -3.33 0.80 -1.08
C MET A 29 -3.06 2.02 -1.93
N PHE A 30 -3.26 1.85 -3.23
CA PHE A 30 -3.15 2.90 -4.24
C PHE A 30 -4.45 3.00 -5.03
N HIS A 31 -4.64 4.12 -5.71
CA HIS A 31 -5.77 4.26 -6.64
C HIS A 31 -5.72 3.16 -7.72
N PRO A 32 -6.86 2.53 -8.11
CA PRO A 32 -6.87 1.41 -9.08
C PRO A 32 -6.12 1.71 -10.38
N LYS A 33 -6.28 2.92 -10.93
CA LYS A 33 -5.56 3.38 -12.12
C LYS A 33 -4.03 3.34 -11.98
N ALA A 34 -3.49 3.58 -10.79
CA ALA A 34 -2.06 3.46 -10.53
C ALA A 34 -1.61 1.99 -10.56
N ILE A 35 -2.42 1.08 -10.01
CA ILE A 35 -2.16 -0.37 -10.06
C ILE A 35 -2.21 -0.86 -11.52
N GLU A 36 -3.21 -0.46 -12.29
CA GLU A 36 -3.30 -0.82 -13.72
C GLU A 36 -2.08 -0.34 -14.52
N LEU A 37 -1.59 0.86 -14.25
CA LEU A 37 -0.39 1.38 -14.89
C LEU A 37 0.86 0.60 -14.46
N ALA A 38 0.98 0.24 -13.19
CA ALA A 38 2.08 -0.57 -12.67
C ALA A 38 2.11 -1.98 -13.28
N LEU A 39 0.95 -2.57 -13.58
CA LEU A 39 0.89 -3.87 -14.26
C LEU A 39 1.40 -3.82 -15.70
N LYS A 40 1.31 -2.66 -16.36
CA LYS A 40 1.71 -2.46 -17.77
C LYS A 40 3.12 -1.90 -17.92
N ASN A 41 3.66 -1.23 -16.90
CA ASN A 41 4.95 -0.55 -16.95
C ASN A 41 5.82 -0.92 -15.75
N SER A 42 6.90 -1.67 -15.99
CA SER A 42 7.82 -2.14 -14.95
C SER A 42 8.55 -1.02 -14.22
N ARG A 43 8.88 0.08 -14.90
CA ARG A 43 9.50 1.25 -14.27
C ARG A 43 8.53 1.93 -13.31
N PHE A 44 7.27 2.10 -13.73
CA PHE A 44 6.24 2.66 -12.86
C PHE A 44 5.93 1.73 -11.67
N LYS A 45 5.93 0.42 -11.91
CA LYS A 45 5.81 -0.58 -10.83
C LYS A 45 6.89 -0.38 -9.76
N GLY A 46 8.15 -0.20 -10.16
CA GLY A 46 9.24 0.10 -9.24
C GLY A 46 8.97 1.35 -8.40
N VAL A 47 8.47 2.43 -9.02
CA VAL A 47 8.08 3.65 -8.28
C VAL A 47 6.98 3.39 -7.25
N VAL A 48 5.97 2.58 -7.59
CA VAL A 48 4.89 2.21 -6.66
C VAL A 48 5.43 1.39 -5.50
N GLU A 49 6.30 0.42 -5.77
CA GLU A 49 6.93 -0.44 -4.75
C GLU A 49 7.89 0.36 -3.84
N ASP A 50 8.65 1.31 -4.39
CA ASP A 50 9.50 2.21 -3.63
C ASP A 50 8.70 3.15 -2.75
N THR A 51 7.64 3.73 -3.30
CA THR A 51 6.70 4.59 -2.54
C THR A 51 6.09 3.82 -1.38
N ALA A 52 5.67 2.57 -1.60
CA ALA A 52 5.15 1.71 -0.55
C ALA A 52 6.17 1.48 0.58
N ARG A 53 7.40 1.09 0.22
CA ARG A 53 8.46 0.82 1.20
C ARG A 53 8.86 2.05 2.00
N THR A 54 8.99 3.19 1.33
CA THR A 54 9.34 4.47 1.97
C THR A 54 8.24 4.91 2.93
N THR A 55 6.97 4.89 2.49
CA THR A 55 5.84 5.30 3.34
C THR A 55 5.73 4.42 4.58
N VAL A 56 5.86 3.10 4.45
CA VAL A 56 5.81 2.17 5.60
C VAL A 56 6.95 2.46 6.59
N ARG A 57 8.16 2.71 6.08
CA ARG A 57 9.31 3.05 6.91
C ARG A 57 9.09 4.37 7.65
N GLU A 58 8.59 5.39 6.97
CA GLU A 58 8.36 6.72 7.56
C GLU A 58 7.22 6.71 8.59
N GLN A 59 6.12 6.02 8.30
CA GLN A 59 4.95 6.04 9.20
C GLN A 59 5.06 5.10 10.41
N PHE A 60 5.75 3.96 10.27
CA PHE A 60 5.80 2.95 11.34
C PHE A 60 7.21 2.65 11.85
N GLY A 61 8.27 3.23 11.26
CA GLY A 61 9.65 2.91 11.61
C GLY A 61 10.06 1.47 11.26
N ILE A 62 9.22 0.73 10.53
CA ILE A 62 9.46 -0.67 10.18
C ILE A 62 10.41 -0.72 8.99
N VAL A 63 11.63 -1.22 9.23
CA VAL A 63 12.60 -1.47 8.17
C VAL A 63 12.47 -2.92 7.70
N PRO A 64 12.24 -3.17 6.39
CA PRO A 64 12.27 -4.53 5.86
C PRO A 64 13.62 -5.20 6.15
N SER A 65 13.59 -6.42 6.68
CA SER A 65 14.78 -7.15 7.12
C SER A 65 15.71 -7.59 5.98
N SER A 66 15.19 -7.66 4.75
CA SER A 66 15.94 -8.02 3.55
C SER A 66 16.05 -6.81 2.62
N GLN A 67 17.24 -6.61 2.07
CA GLN A 67 17.49 -5.61 1.02
C GLN A 67 16.70 -5.92 -0.25
N THR A 68 16.45 -7.20 -0.54
CA THR A 68 15.70 -7.66 -1.71
C THR A 68 14.30 -8.10 -1.33
N ALA A 69 13.29 -7.52 -2.01
CA ALA A 69 11.91 -7.95 -1.87
C ALA A 69 11.69 -9.32 -2.53
N LEU A 70 10.98 -10.20 -1.83
CA LEU A 70 10.48 -11.45 -2.39
C LEU A 70 9.03 -11.23 -2.85
N TYR A 71 8.64 -11.87 -3.96
CA TYR A 71 7.29 -11.79 -4.53
C TYR A 71 6.58 -13.14 -4.45
N PRO A 72 5.87 -13.43 -3.35
CA PRO A 72 5.08 -14.65 -3.22
C PRO A 72 4.02 -14.81 -4.33
N LYS A 73 3.78 -16.04 -4.81
CA LYS A 73 2.72 -16.38 -5.79
C LYS A 73 1.31 -16.38 -5.16
N MET A 74 0.94 -15.30 -4.47
CA MET A 74 -0.33 -15.12 -3.77
C MET A 74 -0.76 -13.67 -3.90
N LYS A 75 -2.07 -13.42 -3.85
CA LYS A 75 -2.63 -12.07 -4.07
C LYS A 75 -2.48 -11.17 -2.84
N TYR A 76 -2.66 -11.71 -1.64
CA TYR A 76 -2.54 -10.99 -0.37
C TYR A 76 -2.23 -11.98 0.77
N LYS A 77 -1.67 -11.47 1.88
CA LYS A 77 -1.28 -12.26 3.05
C LYS A 77 -2.38 -12.28 4.12
N GLY A 78 -2.70 -13.48 4.60
CA GLY A 78 -3.74 -13.69 5.61
C GLY A 78 -5.14 -13.41 5.06
N ASN A 79 -6.07 -13.01 5.92
CA ASN A 79 -7.39 -12.53 5.51
C ASN A 79 -7.32 -11.06 5.13
N ALA A 80 -8.00 -10.65 4.05
CA ALA A 80 -8.10 -9.25 3.66
C ALA A 80 -9.04 -8.50 4.62
N PRO A 81 -8.53 -7.60 5.48
CA PRO A 81 -9.40 -6.89 6.41
C PRO A 81 -10.29 -5.90 5.63
N PRO A 82 -11.54 -5.68 6.07
CA PRO A 82 -12.33 -4.58 5.54
C PRO A 82 -11.65 -3.25 5.91
N VAL A 83 -11.31 -2.43 4.91
CA VAL A 83 -10.77 -1.09 5.13
C VAL A 83 -11.81 -0.05 4.74
N VAL A 84 -12.19 0.78 5.71
CA VAL A 84 -13.18 1.85 5.51
C VAL A 84 -12.50 3.04 4.83
N LEU A 85 -12.77 3.22 3.54
CA LEU A 85 -12.44 4.44 2.83
C LEU A 85 -13.54 5.48 3.10
N ARG A 86 -13.30 6.39 4.05
CA ARG A 86 -14.23 7.51 4.28
C ARG A 86 -14.05 8.55 3.18
N LYS A 87 -15.13 8.92 2.50
CA LYS A 87 -15.15 10.17 1.71
C LYS A 87 -15.11 11.35 2.69
N SER A 88 -14.29 12.36 2.38
CA SER A 88 -14.37 13.64 3.09
C SER A 88 -15.80 14.17 2.97
N LEU A 89 -16.37 14.67 4.08
CA LEU A 89 -17.69 15.29 4.09
C LEU A 89 -17.73 16.64 3.34
N GLN A 90 -16.59 17.15 2.87
CA GLN A 90 -16.48 18.39 2.11
C GLN A 90 -16.47 18.11 0.60
N SER A 91 -17.65 17.92 0.02
CA SER A 91 -17.99 18.25 -1.37
C SER A 91 -19.47 17.87 -1.57
N LYS A 92 -20.41 18.82 -1.71
CA LYS A 92 -20.42 19.91 -2.71
C LYS A 92 -21.14 21.17 -2.20
N LYS A 93 -20.64 22.36 -2.56
CA LYS A 93 -21.52 23.48 -2.99
C LYS A 93 -21.50 23.44 -4.52
N GLU A 94 -22.52 22.84 -5.12
CA GLU A 94 -22.85 23.08 -6.52
C GLU A 94 -23.75 24.31 -6.55
N GLU A 95 -23.15 25.45 -6.88
CA GLU A 95 -23.87 26.69 -7.14
C GLU A 95 -24.20 26.69 -8.64
N TYR A 96 -25.48 26.48 -8.97
CA TYR A 96 -26.00 26.70 -10.31
C TYR A 96 -26.14 28.21 -10.52
N VAL A 97 -25.41 28.76 -11.48
CA VAL A 97 -25.72 30.04 -12.14
C VAL A 97 -25.63 29.84 -13.65
#